data_AF-A0A3D0RF88-F1
#
_entry.id   AF-A0A3D0RF88-F1
#
_cell.length_a   1.000
_cell.length_b   1.000
_cell.length_c   1.000
_cell.angle_alpha   90.00
_cell.angle_beta   90.00
_cell.angle_gamma   90.00
#
_symmetry.space_group_name_H-M   'P 1'
#
loop_
_entity.id
_entity.type
_entity.pdbx_description
1 polymer ?
#
loop_
_entity_poly.entity_id
_entity_poly.type
_entity_poly.pdbx_seq_one_letter_code
_entity_poly.pdbx_strand_id
1 'polypeptide(L)'
;VMQVNGGSQSFNTVNQLRILGRWMRLLTVPNQSSVARAWDEFDEDGRMKPSSYYNRIVDVMEELVRFTMLTRDIKDMLVDRYSERVESHAELSARVNTPNI
;
A
#
# COMPACT_ATOMS: atom_id res chain seq x y z
N VAL A 1 2.13 0.12 -4.31
CA VAL A 1 3.26 -0.72 -3.83
C VAL A 1 4.20 -1.01 -4.98
N MET A 2 5.49 -1.23 -4.73
CA MET A 2 6.50 -1.41 -5.79
C MET A 2 7.59 -2.41 -5.38
N GLN A 3 8.17 -3.13 -6.35
CA GLN A 3 9.36 -3.96 -6.16
C GLN A 3 10.33 -3.87 -7.37
N VAL A 4 11.56 -4.32 -7.15
CA VAL A 4 12.57 -4.57 -8.19
C VAL A 4 13.05 -6.02 -8.10
N ASN A 5 13.44 -6.62 -9.22
CA ASN A 5 13.94 -8.00 -9.30
C ASN A 5 15.30 -8.02 -10.00
N GLY A 6 16.23 -8.86 -9.52
CA GLY A 6 17.49 -9.11 -10.24
C GLY A 6 17.34 -10.03 -11.46
N GLY A 7 16.27 -10.84 -11.49
CA GLY A 7 15.96 -11.79 -12.56
C GLY A 7 14.64 -11.48 -13.26
N SER A 8 13.98 -12.53 -13.76
CA SER A 8 12.66 -12.43 -14.40
C SER A 8 11.60 -11.77 -13.51
N GLN A 9 10.55 -11.25 -14.14
CA GLN A 9 9.49 -10.56 -13.42
C GLN A 9 8.81 -11.49 -12.39
N SER A 10 8.61 -10.96 -11.18
CA SER A 10 7.86 -11.60 -10.10
C SER A 10 6.93 -10.59 -9.45
N PHE A 11 5.89 -11.06 -8.77
CA PHE A 11 4.94 -10.23 -8.02
C PHE A 11 4.88 -10.58 -6.52
N ASN A 12 5.78 -11.46 -6.05
CA ASN A 12 5.70 -12.00 -4.70
C ASN A 12 5.74 -10.90 -3.64
N THR A 13 6.70 -9.96 -3.76
CA THR A 13 6.89 -8.89 -2.78
C THR A 13 5.73 -7.89 -2.81
N VAL A 14 5.30 -7.43 -4.00
CA VAL A 14 4.18 -6.48 -4.08
C VAL A 14 2.87 -7.08 -3.57
N ASN A 15 2.65 -8.38 -3.77
CA ASN A 15 1.48 -9.08 -3.23
C ASN A 15 1.52 -9.16 -1.70
N GLN A 16 2.68 -9.48 -1.13
CA GLN A 16 2.86 -9.48 0.33
C GLN A 16 2.69 -8.07 0.92
N LEU A 17 3.30 -7.06 0.30
CA LEU A 17 3.15 -5.66 0.72
C LEU A 17 1.70 -5.18 0.65
N ARG A 18 0.92 -5.64 -0.33
CA ARG A 18 -0.50 -5.31 -0.44
C ARG A 18 -1.31 -5.89 0.72
N ILE A 19 -1.05 -7.15 1.09
CA ILE A 19 -1.67 -7.78 2.26
C ILE A 19 -1.25 -7.05 3.54
N LEU A 20 0.02 -6.67 3.65
CA LEU A 20 0.52 -5.88 4.78
C LEU A 20 -0.17 -4.51 4.85
N GLY A 21 -0.36 -3.82 3.72
CA GLY A 21 -1.10 -2.55 3.67
C GLY A 21 -2.52 -2.67 4.21
N ARG A 22 -3.21 -3.78 3.92
CA ARG A 22 -4.53 -4.09 4.50
C ARG A 22 -4.45 -4.22 6.03
N TRP A 23 -3.46 -4.95 6.56
CA TRP A 23 -3.27 -5.10 8.01
C TRP A 23 -2.99 -3.77 8.70
N MET A 24 -2.25 -2.88 8.05
CA MET A 24 -1.97 -1.52 8.52
C MET A 24 -3.15 -0.55 8.34
N ARG A 25 -4.31 -1.02 7.85
CA ARG A 25 -5.50 -0.21 7.54
C ARG A 25 -5.23 0.92 6.52
N LEU A 26 -4.30 0.71 5.59
CA LEU A 26 -3.96 1.66 4.52
C LEU A 26 -4.85 1.48 3.29
N LEU A 27 -5.16 2.60 2.62
CA LEU A 27 -5.74 2.59 1.27
C LEU A 27 -4.64 2.32 0.24
N THR A 28 -4.35 1.05 0.00
CA THR A 28 -3.33 0.65 -0.98
C THR A 28 -3.90 0.79 -2.40
N VAL A 29 -3.39 1.74 -3.18
CA VAL A 29 -3.88 2.01 -4.55
C VAL A 29 -3.83 0.76 -5.45
N PRO A 30 -4.76 0.62 -6.41
CA PRO A 30 -4.81 -0.53 -7.31
C PRO A 30 -3.51 -0.78 -8.07
N ASN A 31 -2.95 0.26 -8.68
CA ASN A 31 -1.80 0.15 -9.56
C ASN A 31 -0.51 -0.17 -8.78
N GLN A 32 0.39 -0.91 -9.41
CA GLN A 32 1.65 -1.35 -8.82
C GLN A 32 2.75 -1.53 -9.87
N SER A 33 4.00 -1.42 -9.44
CA SER A 33 5.17 -1.62 -10.30
C SER A 33 6.01 -2.82 -9.86
N SER A 34 6.45 -3.62 -10.82
CA SER A 34 7.44 -4.68 -10.62
C SER A 34 8.41 -4.67 -11.80
N VAL A 35 9.62 -4.16 -11.55
CA VAL A 35 10.69 -4.02 -12.55
C VAL A 35 11.49 -5.32 -12.58
N ALA A 36 11.55 -5.98 -13.73
CA ALA A 36 12.38 -7.16 -13.94
C ALA A 36 13.79 -6.76 -14.36
N ARG A 37 14.79 -7.62 -14.09
CA ARG A 37 16.21 -7.38 -14.41
C ARG A 37 16.63 -5.93 -14.17
N ALA A 38 16.38 -5.45 -12.96
CA ALA A 38 16.43 -4.01 -12.66
C ALA A 38 17.78 -3.38 -13.03
N TRP A 39 18.89 -4.12 -12.94
CA TRP A 39 20.22 -3.67 -13.35
C TRP A 39 20.31 -3.21 -14.82
N ASP A 40 19.47 -3.71 -15.73
CA ASP A 40 19.40 -3.26 -17.12
C ASP A 40 18.62 -1.93 -17.28
N GLU A 41 17.73 -1.63 -16.35
CA GLU A 41 16.78 -0.51 -16.43
C GLU A 41 17.34 0.81 -15.87
N PHE A 42 18.52 0.79 -15.25
CA PHE A 42 19.21 2.00 -14.78
C PHE A 42 20.47 2.26 -15.60
N ASP A 43 20.80 3.54 -15.79
CA ASP A 43 22.06 3.99 -16.40
C ASP A 43 23.17 4.14 -15.35
N GLU A 44 24.36 4.57 -15.81
CA GLU A 44 25.56 4.72 -14.97
C GLU A 44 25.40 5.83 -13.92
N ASP A 45 24.52 6.81 -14.17
CA ASP A 45 24.17 7.88 -13.21
C ASP A 45 23.09 7.43 -12.21
N GLY A 46 22.67 6.16 -12.27
CA GLY A 46 21.63 5.60 -11.41
C GLY A 46 20.22 6.11 -11.75
N ARG A 47 20.01 6.66 -12.95
CA ARG A 47 18.71 7.11 -13.44
C ARG A 47 18.04 5.97 -14.19
N MET A 48 16.73 5.87 -14.00
CA MET A 48 15.96 4.87 -14.73
C MET A 48 15.82 5.29 -16.19
N LYS A 49 16.13 4.37 -17.11
CA LYS A 49 16.01 4.57 -18.54
C LYS A 49 14.54 4.73 -18.95
N PRO A 50 14.24 5.45 -20.04
CA PRO A 50 12.90 5.47 -20.61
C PRO A 50 12.46 4.06 -21.04
N SER A 51 11.47 3.50 -20.36
CA SER A 51 10.96 2.15 -20.63
C SER A 51 9.48 2.01 -20.24
N SER A 52 8.88 0.88 -20.59
CA SER A 52 7.51 0.55 -20.14
C SER A 52 7.42 0.45 -18.62
N TYR A 53 8.52 0.06 -17.95
CA TYR A 53 8.60 0.07 -16.50
C TYR A 53 8.57 1.50 -15.96
N TYR A 54 9.32 2.43 -16.56
CA TYR A 54 9.29 3.84 -16.16
C TYR A 54 7.87 4.44 -16.29
N ASN A 55 7.20 4.20 -17.42
CA ASN A 55 5.82 4.65 -17.63
C ASN A 55 4.86 4.08 -16.57
N ARG A 56 5.01 2.80 -16.19
CA ARG A 56 4.22 2.22 -15.10
C ARG A 56 4.48 2.91 -13.75
N ILE A 57 5.72 3.31 -13.47
CA ILE A 57 6.03 4.05 -12.24
C ILE A 57 5.32 5.41 -12.25
N VAL A 58 5.31 6.09 -13.40
CA VAL A 58 4.58 7.35 -13.58
C VAL A 58 3.08 7.14 -13.29
N ASP A 59 2.45 6.12 -13.87
CA ASP A 59 1.04 5.80 -13.62
C ASP A 59 0.76 5.55 -12.12
N VAL A 60 1.63 4.81 -11.45
CA VAL A 60 1.49 4.50 -10.01
C VAL A 60 1.60 5.75 -9.16
N MET A 61 2.53 6.65 -9.48
CA MET A 61 2.71 7.91 -8.73
C MET A 61 1.56 8.87 -8.99
N GLU A 62 1.10 8.97 -10.24
CA GLU A 62 -0.08 9.78 -10.58
C GLU A 62 -1.31 9.28 -9.82
N GLU A 63 -1.58 7.98 -9.84
CA GLU A 63 -2.70 7.38 -9.12
C GLU A 63 -2.58 7.60 -7.61
N LEU A 64 -1.39 7.40 -7.04
CA LEU A 64 -1.14 7.64 -5.62
C LEU A 64 -1.47 9.07 -5.21
N VAL A 65 -1.02 10.07 -5.98
CA VAL A 65 -1.31 11.48 -5.68
C VAL A 65 -2.80 11.77 -5.80
N ARG A 66 -3.46 11.29 -6.86
CA ARG A 66 -4.92 11.48 -7.04
C ARG A 66 -5.72 10.89 -5.89
N PHE A 67 -5.43 9.64 -5.48
CA PHE A 67 -6.09 9.00 -4.35
C PHE A 67 -5.79 9.72 -3.03
N THR A 68 -4.56 10.20 -2.84
CA THR A 68 -4.19 10.95 -1.64
C THR A 68 -4.98 12.26 -1.55
N MET A 69 -5.04 13.03 -2.64
CA MET A 69 -5.84 14.27 -2.68
C MET A 69 -7.33 14.00 -2.44
N LEU A 70 -7.86 12.90 -2.99
CA LEU A 70 -9.26 12.51 -2.80
C LEU A 70 -9.60 12.13 -1.34
N THR A 71 -8.66 11.52 -0.63
CA THR A 71 -8.96 10.83 0.65
C THR A 71 -8.44 11.54 1.89
N ARG A 72 -7.41 12.39 1.77
CA ARG A 72 -6.73 12.99 2.93
C ARG A 72 -7.67 13.86 3.79
N ASP A 73 -8.57 14.62 3.16
CA ASP A 73 -9.42 15.60 3.84
C ASP A 73 -10.69 14.97 4.43
N ILE A 74 -11.04 13.75 4.00
CA ILE A 74 -12.20 12.98 4.48
C ILE A 74 -11.78 11.78 5.35
N LYS A 75 -10.52 11.73 5.77
CA LYS A 75 -9.95 10.60 6.53
C LYS A 75 -10.78 10.24 7.75
N ASP A 76 -11.16 11.23 8.56
CA ASP A 76 -11.87 11.01 9.83
C ASP A 76 -13.23 10.35 9.60
N MET A 77 -13.94 10.76 8.53
CA MET A 77 -15.18 10.11 8.10
C MET A 77 -14.95 8.67 7.62
N LEU A 78 -13.86 8.40 6.89
CA LEU A 78 -13.57 7.05 6.37
C LEU A 78 -13.18 6.06 7.47
N VAL A 79 -12.62 6.53 8.58
CA VAL A 79 -12.19 5.68 9.69
C VAL A 79 -13.17 5.64 10.86
N ASP A 80 -14.27 6.39 10.81
CA ASP A 80 -15.36 6.33 11.78
C ASP A 80 -16.19 5.05 11.61
N ARG A 81 -15.85 4.01 12.37
CA ARG A 81 -16.44 2.66 12.23
C ARG A 81 -17.62 2.46 13.16
N TYR A 82 -18.69 1.86 12.63
CA TYR A 82 -19.87 1.48 13.41
C TYR A 82 -19.53 0.63 14.63
N SER A 83 -18.67 -0.39 14.50
CA SER A 83 -18.27 -1.24 15.63
C SER A 83 -17.55 -0.47 16.74
N GLU A 84 -16.78 0.57 16.39
CA GLU A 84 -16.08 1.43 17.34
C GLU A 84 -17.05 2.41 18.03
N ARG A 85 -18.16 2.80 17.37
CA ARG A 85 -19.22 3.62 17.96
C ARG A 85 -20.18 2.85 18.88
N VAL A 86 -20.44 1.58 18.57
CA VAL A 86 -21.33 0.72 19.34
C VAL A 86 -20.70 0.28 20.66
N GLU A 87 -19.38 0.11 20.70
CA GLU A 87 -18.68 -0.27 21.92
C GLU A 87 -18.47 0.93 22.85
N SER A 88 -19.04 0.89 24.06
CA SER A 88 -18.58 1.78 25.12
C SER A 88 -17.14 1.40 25.51
N HIS A 89 -16.29 2.39 25.80
CA HIS A 89 -14.91 2.14 26.24
C HIS A 89 -14.84 1.17 27.44
N ALA A 90 -15.88 1.17 28.29
CA ALA A 90 -16.01 0.26 29.42
C ALA A 90 -16.27 -1.19 28.99
N GLU A 91 -17.15 -1.43 28.02
CA GLU A 91 -17.46 -2.77 27.50
C GLU A 91 -16.30 -3.36 26.68
N LEU A 92 -15.62 -2.54 25.87
CA LEU A 92 -14.42 -2.96 25.16
C LEU A 92 -13.30 -3.36 26.15
N SER A 93 -13.08 -2.55 27.19
CA SER A 93 -12.09 -2.86 28.23
C SER A 93 -12.44 -4.13 29.01
N ALA A 94 -13.72 -4.35 29.32
CA ALA A 94 -14.19 -5.56 30.01
C ALA A 94 -13.97 -6.82 29.16
N ARG A 95 -14.25 -6.77 27.85
CA ARG A 95 -14.06 -7.92 26.96
C ARG A 95 -12.59 -8.28 26.76
N VAL A 96 -11.73 -7.28 26.54
CA VAL A 96 -10.29 -7.50 26.29
C VAL A 96 -9.57 -8.02 27.53
N ASN A 97 -10.02 -7.66 28.74
CA ASN A 97 -9.47 -8.14 30.00
C ASN A 97 -10.08 -9.46 30.51
N THR A 98 -10.89 -10.16 29.70
CA THR A 98 -11.39 -11.48 30.11
C THR A 98 -10.23 -12.47 30.02
N PRO A 99 -9.87 -13.20 31.10
CA PRO A 99 -8.83 -14.21 31.02
C PRO A 99 -9.24 -15.26 29.99
N ASN A 100 -8.34 -15.64 29.08
CA ASN A 100 -8.58 -16.76 28.19
C ASN A 100 -8.86 -18.01 29.04
N ILE A 101 -10.05 -18.59 28.88
CA ILE A 101 -10.42 -19.90 29.45
C ILE A 101 -9.75 -20.98 28.62
#